data_AF-A0A452ZRX5-F1
#
_entry.id   AF-A0A452ZRX5-F1
#
_cell.length_a   1.000
_cell.length_b   1.000
_cell.length_c   1.000
_cell.angle_alpha   90.00
_cell.angle_beta   90.00
_cell.angle_gamma   90.00
#
_symmetry.space_group_name_H-M   'P 1'
#
loop_
_entity.id
_entity.type
_entity.pdbx_description
1 polymer ?
#
loop_
_entity_poly.entity_id
_entity_poly.type
_entity_poly.pdbx_seq_one_letter_code
_entity_poly.pdbx_strand_id
1 'polypeptide(L)'
;MSVQRYSRRPLTKKVRLQHNNFDLLILSQEGVDLWLGFMKCIVSSYYNQRSWGGTFHLKHMRVRGSEFKIQLIPVYKGTFKNLLLDLSRLATLLSGFYRPNIENQDQLPLYLKHLMAVMTRPRVDSASSEQQKGRFLKFLLNHPTLKSAGRRKALMRDIQEAIAGMDEAESRRVMQSVGKIRMTRRSWRREPRKVPLMRKVLYFGQGGKTHTKQGYDTTAAQLLRFIRNFYAHTGGRTTYLPGRHLMISMLEGELAMSHLFSDFMAEAIYGLVMDTGMHGQ
;
A
#
# COMPACT_ATOMS: atom_id res chain seq x y z
N MET A 1 27.06 2.17 10.01
CA MET A 1 26.83 0.78 10.46
C MET A 1 26.44 -0.11 9.28
N SER A 2 26.74 -1.41 9.34
CA SER A 2 26.30 -2.39 8.33
C SER A 2 24.79 -2.63 8.39
N VAL A 3 24.13 -2.69 7.24
CA VAL A 3 22.70 -3.04 7.14
C VAL A 3 22.41 -4.44 7.69
N GLN A 4 23.39 -5.35 7.71
CA GLN A 4 23.22 -6.69 8.27
C GLN A 4 22.80 -6.69 9.75
N ARG A 5 23.05 -5.61 10.52
CA ARG A 5 22.58 -5.52 11.92
C ARG A 5 21.06 -5.52 12.02
N TYR A 6 20.34 -5.08 10.99
CA TYR A 6 18.87 -5.08 10.97
C TYR A 6 18.27 -6.49 10.82
N SER A 7 19.07 -7.52 10.50
CA SER A 7 18.61 -8.92 10.54
C SER A 7 18.25 -9.41 11.94
N ARG A 8 18.63 -8.67 12.99
CA ARG A 8 18.34 -8.99 14.40
C ARG A 8 17.39 -7.98 15.06
N ARG A 9 16.86 -7.03 14.29
CA ARG A 9 15.94 -6.01 14.80
C ARG A 9 14.53 -6.23 14.23
N PRO A 10 13.48 -5.94 15.00
CA PRO A 10 12.12 -6.04 14.51
C PRO A 10 11.86 -4.95 13.46
N LEU A 11 11.99 -5.30 12.18
CA LEU A 11 11.59 -4.44 11.05
C LEU A 11 10.07 -4.43 10.83
N THR A 12 9.36 -5.24 11.62
CA THR A 12 7.91 -5.30 11.69
C THR A 12 7.44 -5.14 13.12
N LYS A 13 6.22 -4.63 13.28
CA LYS A 13 5.52 -4.49 14.56
C LYS A 13 4.21 -5.25 14.49
N LYS A 14 3.89 -6.02 15.53
CA LYS A 14 2.55 -6.59 15.73
C LYS A 14 1.64 -5.54 16.33
N VAL A 15 0.45 -5.40 15.77
CA VAL A 15 -0.61 -4.51 16.26
C VAL A 15 -1.87 -5.33 16.42
N ARG A 16 -2.35 -5.43 17.66
CA ARG A 16 -3.56 -6.20 17.99
C ARG A 16 -4.81 -5.40 17.61
N LEU A 17 -5.67 -6.02 16.82
CA LEU A 17 -7.01 -5.53 16.53
C LEU A 17 -7.96 -6.04 17.62
N GLN A 18 -8.56 -5.13 18.37
CA GLN A 18 -9.39 -5.50 19.53
C GLN A 18 -10.71 -6.14 19.10
N HIS A 19 -11.28 -5.71 17.97
CA HIS A 19 -12.58 -6.23 17.53
C HIS A 19 -12.58 -7.72 17.10
N ASN A 20 -11.42 -8.29 16.74
CA ASN A 20 -11.30 -9.68 16.26
C ASN A 20 -10.24 -10.51 17.02
N ASN A 21 -9.58 -9.95 18.04
CA ASN A 21 -8.46 -10.58 18.75
C ASN A 21 -7.37 -11.13 17.81
N PHE A 22 -7.10 -10.42 16.71
CA PHE A 22 -6.10 -10.82 15.71
C PHE A 22 -4.94 -9.82 15.68
N ASP A 23 -3.71 -10.33 15.53
CA ASP A 23 -2.51 -9.52 15.42
C ASP A 23 -2.17 -9.25 13.95
N LEU A 24 -2.16 -7.97 13.57
CA LEU A 24 -1.69 -7.55 12.26
C LEU A 24 -0.20 -7.19 12.31
N LEU A 25 0.58 -7.69 11.36
CA LEU A 25 1.96 -7.25 11.15
C LEU A 25 2.00 -6.04 10.21
N ILE A 26 2.66 -4.97 10.66
CA ILE A 26 2.99 -3.78 9.86
C ILE A 26 4.50 -3.53 9.88
N LEU A 27 5.02 -2.70 8.96
CA LEU A 27 6.39 -2.23 9.06
C LEU A 27 6.57 -1.35 10.32
N SER A 28 7.70 -1.52 11.02
CA SER A 28 8.14 -0.55 12.02
C SER A 28 8.69 0.71 11.33
N GLN A 29 8.93 1.78 12.10
CA GLN A 29 9.52 3.00 11.55
C GLN A 29 10.89 2.71 10.92
N GLU A 30 11.71 1.91 11.59
CA GLU A 30 13.00 1.46 11.07
C GLU A 30 12.86 0.65 9.78
N GLY A 31 11.83 -0.20 9.67
CA GLY A 31 11.51 -0.92 8.45
C GLY A 31 11.15 0.04 7.30
N VAL A 32 10.30 1.04 7.58
CA VAL A 32 9.93 2.08 6.61
C VAL A 32 11.16 2.86 6.15
N ASP A 33 11.98 3.33 7.07
CA ASP A 33 13.17 4.14 6.78
C ASP A 33 14.17 3.34 5.94
N LEU A 34 14.32 2.05 6.23
CA LEU A 34 15.23 1.17 5.52
C LEU A 34 14.80 0.95 4.06
N TRP A 35 13.52 0.69 3.80
CA TRP A 35 13.02 0.64 2.42
C TRP A 35 13.14 1.98 1.71
N LEU A 36 12.59 3.05 2.31
CA LEU A 36 12.51 4.36 1.69
C LEU A 36 13.90 4.95 1.42
N GLY A 37 14.82 4.81 2.38
CA GLY A 37 16.18 5.31 2.29
C GLY A 37 16.94 4.69 1.11
N PHE A 38 16.93 3.36 0.97
CA PHE A 38 17.62 2.71 -0.14
C PHE A 38 16.91 2.91 -1.49
N MET A 39 15.57 3.00 -1.52
CA MET A 39 14.87 3.38 -2.75
C MET A 39 15.27 4.78 -3.22
N LYS A 40 15.38 5.75 -2.31
CA LYS A 40 15.87 7.10 -2.63
C LYS A 40 17.30 7.08 -3.15
N CYS A 41 18.20 6.27 -2.58
CA CYS A 41 19.56 6.11 -3.11
C CYS A 41 19.57 5.62 -4.56
N ILE A 42 18.75 4.61 -4.86
CA ILE A 42 18.65 4.02 -6.19
C ILE A 42 18.09 5.02 -7.21
N VAL A 43 16.98 5.67 -6.85
CA VAL A 43 16.34 6.68 -7.71
C VAL A 43 17.25 7.89 -7.94
N SER A 44 17.95 8.35 -6.90
CA SER A 44 18.91 9.46 -7.03
C SER A 44 20.09 9.12 -7.93
N SER A 45 20.66 7.91 -7.82
CA SER A 45 21.71 7.46 -8.73
C SER A 45 21.24 7.45 -10.18
N TYR A 46 20.02 6.95 -10.42
CA TYR A 46 19.43 6.93 -11.76
C TYR A 46 19.27 8.34 -12.34
N TYR A 47 18.79 9.31 -11.56
CA TYR A 47 18.72 10.70 -12.01
C TYR A 47 20.10 11.30 -12.31
N ASN A 48 21.15 10.84 -11.62
CA ASN A 48 22.55 11.16 -11.92
C ASN A 48 23.15 10.33 -13.06
N GLN A 49 22.31 9.67 -13.88
CA GLN A 49 22.71 8.87 -15.04
C GLN A 49 23.62 7.67 -14.70
N ARG A 50 23.57 7.17 -13.45
CA ARG A 50 24.36 6.04 -12.97
C ARG A 50 23.49 4.94 -12.35
N SER A 51 23.95 3.70 -12.41
CA SER A 51 23.27 2.54 -11.83
C SER A 51 24.25 1.46 -11.39
N TRP A 52 23.81 0.58 -10.50
CA TRP A 52 24.54 -0.63 -10.15
C TRP A 52 24.17 -1.83 -11.01
N GLY A 53 23.16 -1.72 -11.89
CA GLY A 53 22.70 -2.82 -12.74
C GLY A 53 22.31 -4.09 -11.96
N GLY A 54 21.87 -3.95 -10.71
CA GLY A 54 21.53 -5.06 -9.82
C GLY A 54 22.72 -5.76 -9.15
N THR A 55 23.94 -5.24 -9.27
CA THR A 55 25.17 -5.92 -8.80
C THR A 55 25.53 -5.64 -7.33
N PHE A 56 24.80 -4.77 -6.63
CA PHE A 56 25.09 -4.51 -5.22
C PHE A 56 24.59 -5.64 -4.29
N HIS A 57 25.17 -5.70 -3.10
CA HIS A 57 24.91 -6.72 -2.08
C HIS A 57 24.74 -6.06 -0.71
N LEU A 58 24.21 -6.80 0.27
CA LEU A 58 24.03 -6.31 1.66
C LEU A 58 25.31 -5.72 2.27
N LYS A 59 26.48 -6.28 1.95
CA LYS A 59 27.78 -5.78 2.45
C LYS A 59 28.09 -4.35 1.99
N HIS A 60 27.53 -3.92 0.85
CA HIS A 60 27.69 -2.58 0.30
C HIS A 60 26.72 -1.56 0.92
N MET A 61 25.69 -2.02 1.62
CA MET A 61 24.62 -1.16 2.14
C MET A 61 24.94 -0.71 3.57
N ARG A 62 24.93 0.60 3.79
CA ARG A 62 25.21 1.22 5.10
C ARG A 62 24.11 2.17 5.53
N VAL A 63 23.92 2.23 6.84
CA VAL A 63 23.07 3.22 7.51
C VAL A 63 23.91 3.94 8.57
N ARG A 64 23.88 5.28 8.58
CA ARG A 64 24.53 6.13 9.59
C ARG A 64 23.55 7.20 10.04
N GLY A 65 23.00 7.08 11.24
CA GLY A 65 21.89 7.94 11.67
C GLY A 65 20.70 7.77 10.71
N SER A 66 20.25 8.88 10.11
CA SER A 66 19.21 8.93 9.08
C SER A 66 19.73 8.80 7.65
N GLU A 67 21.04 8.63 7.45
CA GLU A 67 21.65 8.52 6.12
C GLU A 67 21.72 7.06 5.66
N PHE A 68 21.28 6.85 4.42
CA PHE A 68 21.32 5.56 3.73
C PHE A 68 22.29 5.67 2.56
N LYS A 69 23.16 4.68 2.38
CA LYS A 69 24.16 4.70 1.30
C LYS A 69 24.47 3.30 0.79
N ILE A 70 24.55 3.16 -0.54
CA ILE A 70 25.18 2.02 -1.20
C ILE A 70 26.62 2.45 -1.50
N GLN A 71 27.60 1.88 -0.79
CA GLN A 71 29.01 2.26 -0.88
C GLN A 71 29.70 1.80 -2.16
N LEU A 72 29.16 0.76 -2.81
CA LEU A 72 29.65 0.33 -4.12
C LEU A 72 29.51 1.47 -5.12
N ILE A 73 30.51 1.71 -5.96
CA ILE A 73 30.43 2.73 -7.01
C ILE A 73 29.48 2.22 -8.12
N PRO A 74 28.48 3.00 -8.55
CA PRO A 74 27.61 2.62 -9.66
C PRO A 74 28.35 2.81 -10.99
N VAL A 75 28.75 1.71 -11.61
CA VAL A 75 29.55 1.69 -12.85
C VAL A 75 28.72 1.57 -14.13
N TYR A 76 27.43 1.24 -14.03
CA TYR A 76 26.55 1.10 -15.18
C TYR A 76 25.85 2.42 -15.52
N LYS A 77 25.47 2.58 -16.79
CA LYS A 77 24.66 3.71 -17.24
C LYS A 77 23.28 3.68 -16.55
N GLY A 78 22.80 4.85 -16.13
CA GLY A 78 21.47 5.08 -15.54
C GLY A 78 20.32 4.94 -16.54
N THR A 79 20.21 3.79 -17.20
CA THR A 79 19.04 3.47 -18.03
C THR A 79 17.89 2.99 -17.15
N PHE A 80 16.65 3.15 -17.62
CA PHE A 80 15.48 2.68 -16.86
C PHE A 80 15.51 1.16 -16.64
N LYS A 81 16.01 0.39 -17.63
CA LYS A 81 16.24 -1.05 -17.48
C LYS A 81 17.14 -1.37 -16.28
N ASN A 82 18.27 -0.66 -16.16
CA ASN A 82 19.21 -0.89 -15.06
C ASN A 82 18.65 -0.42 -13.71
N LEU A 83 17.86 0.66 -13.69
CA LEU A 83 17.10 1.07 -12.51
C LEU A 83 16.14 -0.02 -12.02
N LEU A 84 15.41 -0.68 -12.92
CA LEU A 84 14.51 -1.78 -12.55
C LEU A 84 15.29 -2.98 -11.98
N LEU A 85 16.48 -3.27 -12.50
CA LEU A 85 17.36 -4.29 -11.92
C LEU A 85 17.82 -3.91 -10.51
N ASP A 86 18.16 -2.64 -10.28
CA ASP A 86 18.55 -2.14 -8.96
C ASP A 86 17.39 -2.25 -7.95
N LEU A 87 16.17 -1.87 -8.34
CA LEU A 87 14.97 -1.98 -7.51
C LEU A 87 14.63 -3.44 -7.20
N SER A 88 14.65 -4.30 -8.21
CA SER A 88 14.43 -5.75 -8.02
C SER A 88 15.46 -6.34 -7.08
N ARG A 89 16.74 -5.97 -7.25
CA ARG A 89 17.83 -6.39 -6.36
C ARG A 89 17.58 -5.93 -4.92
N LEU A 90 17.19 -4.67 -4.71
CA LEU A 90 16.87 -4.17 -3.38
C LEU A 90 15.77 -5.00 -2.72
N ALA A 91 14.69 -5.28 -3.45
CA ALA A 91 13.58 -6.06 -2.94
C ALA A 91 14.01 -7.47 -2.51
N THR A 92 14.83 -8.13 -3.32
CA THR A 92 15.41 -9.44 -2.97
C THR A 92 16.27 -9.36 -1.71
N LEU A 93 17.18 -8.39 -1.63
CA LEU A 93 18.11 -8.28 -0.50
C LEU A 93 17.40 -7.97 0.82
N LEU A 94 16.40 -7.07 0.80
CA LEU A 94 15.68 -6.68 2.01
C LEU A 94 14.65 -7.69 2.48
N SER A 95 14.12 -8.52 1.57
CA SER A 95 13.18 -9.60 1.92
C SER A 95 13.74 -10.56 2.99
N GLY A 96 15.06 -10.70 3.07
CA GLY A 96 15.74 -11.59 4.02
C GLY A 96 15.77 -11.08 5.47
N PHE A 97 15.45 -9.81 5.74
CA PHE A 97 15.60 -9.23 7.08
C PHE A 97 14.42 -9.44 8.03
N TYR A 98 13.32 -10.01 7.56
CA TYR A 98 12.08 -10.13 8.33
C TYR A 98 11.99 -11.42 9.17
N ARG A 99 12.96 -12.34 9.03
CA ARG A 99 12.97 -13.64 9.70
C ARG A 99 12.89 -13.65 11.24
N PRO A 100 13.31 -12.62 12.00
CA PRO A 100 13.20 -12.68 13.47
C PRO A 100 11.76 -12.73 14.01
N ASN A 101 10.81 -12.14 13.28
CA ASN A 101 9.42 -11.97 13.73
C ASN A 101 8.40 -12.74 12.88
N ILE A 102 8.88 -13.44 11.84
CA ILE A 102 8.06 -14.02 10.79
C ILE A 102 8.61 -15.43 10.50
N GLU A 103 7.78 -16.43 10.76
CA GLU A 103 8.09 -17.85 10.57
C GLU A 103 8.00 -18.24 9.09
N ASN A 104 7.13 -17.58 8.30
CA ASN A 104 6.98 -17.79 6.86
C ASN A 104 6.75 -16.47 6.09
N GLN A 105 7.13 -16.41 4.81
CA GLN A 105 6.91 -15.19 4.00
C GLN A 105 5.42 -14.78 3.92
N ASP A 106 4.49 -15.70 4.20
CA ASP A 106 3.06 -15.41 4.21
C ASP A 106 2.62 -14.47 5.34
N GLN A 107 3.40 -14.36 6.41
CA GLN A 107 3.16 -13.41 7.51
C GLN A 107 3.68 -11.99 7.23
N LEU A 108 4.36 -11.74 6.11
CA LEU A 108 4.79 -10.36 5.76
C LEU A 108 3.57 -9.42 5.64
N PRO A 109 3.70 -8.14 6.05
CA PRO A 109 2.65 -7.14 5.82
C PRO A 109 2.22 -7.14 4.34
N LEU A 110 0.92 -7.20 4.07
CA LEU A 110 0.43 -7.36 2.70
C LEU A 110 0.85 -6.22 1.78
N TYR A 111 0.84 -4.97 2.27
CA TYR A 111 1.39 -3.84 1.52
C TYR A 111 2.89 -3.97 1.22
N LEU A 112 3.66 -4.62 2.10
CA LEU A 112 5.07 -4.88 1.83
C LEU A 112 5.22 -5.92 0.72
N LYS A 113 4.40 -6.99 0.73
CA LYS A 113 4.37 -7.97 -0.37
C LYS A 113 4.07 -7.29 -1.71
N HIS A 114 3.08 -6.39 -1.74
CA HIS A 114 2.76 -5.61 -2.93
C HIS A 114 3.94 -4.73 -3.39
N LEU A 115 4.58 -3.98 -2.49
CA LEU A 115 5.76 -3.18 -2.84
C LEU A 115 6.85 -4.05 -3.48
N MET A 116 7.16 -5.19 -2.88
CA MET A 116 8.15 -6.13 -3.40
C MET A 116 7.76 -6.67 -4.78
N ALA A 117 6.48 -6.98 -4.99
CA ALA A 117 5.97 -7.41 -6.29
C ALA A 117 6.14 -6.33 -7.35
N VAL A 118 5.79 -5.08 -7.04
CA VAL A 118 5.93 -3.95 -7.98
C VAL A 118 7.39 -3.63 -8.31
N MET A 119 8.31 -3.80 -7.36
CA MET A 119 9.75 -3.61 -7.60
C MET A 119 10.39 -4.74 -8.42
N THR A 120 9.89 -5.97 -8.29
CA THR A 120 10.46 -7.16 -8.97
C THR A 120 9.81 -7.44 -10.32
N ARG A 121 8.53 -7.10 -10.48
CA ARG A 121 7.73 -7.29 -11.69
C ARG A 121 6.84 -6.05 -11.95
N PRO A 122 7.45 -4.90 -12.27
CA PRO A 122 6.71 -3.67 -12.57
C PRO A 122 5.87 -3.81 -13.84
N ARG A 123 4.77 -3.04 -13.95
CA ARG A 123 4.01 -2.91 -15.21
C ARG A 123 4.68 -1.97 -16.23
N VAL A 124 5.70 -1.24 -15.80
CA VAL A 124 6.51 -0.36 -16.64
C VAL A 124 7.84 -1.02 -16.98
N ASP A 125 8.36 -0.70 -18.14
CA ASP A 125 9.61 -1.23 -18.68
C ASP A 125 10.44 -0.14 -19.36
N SER A 126 11.53 -0.51 -20.04
CA SER A 126 12.36 0.44 -20.76
C SER A 126 11.68 1.13 -21.93
N ALA A 127 10.67 0.50 -22.54
CA ALA A 127 9.93 1.00 -23.69
C ALA A 127 8.78 1.95 -23.29
N SER A 128 8.39 1.94 -22.01
CA SER A 128 7.36 2.82 -21.46
C SER A 128 7.71 4.30 -21.65
N SER A 129 6.70 5.18 -21.70
CA SER A 129 6.93 6.61 -21.87
C SER A 129 7.60 7.23 -20.64
N GLU A 130 8.31 8.35 -20.81
CA GLU A 130 8.94 9.06 -19.68
C GLU A 130 7.91 9.50 -18.62
N GLN A 131 6.69 9.83 -19.05
CA GLN A 131 5.59 10.14 -18.14
C GLN A 131 5.20 8.91 -17.29
N GLN A 132 5.09 7.73 -17.90
CA GLN A 132 4.78 6.49 -17.17
C GLN A 132 5.91 6.11 -16.21
N LYS A 133 7.18 6.25 -16.64
CA LYS A 133 8.36 6.03 -15.79
C LYS A 133 8.35 6.96 -14.58
N GLY A 134 8.09 8.25 -14.79
CA GLY A 134 7.98 9.25 -13.72
C GLY A 134 6.86 8.93 -12.72
N ARG A 135 5.67 8.58 -13.21
CA ARG A 135 4.53 8.15 -12.37
C ARG A 135 4.86 6.92 -11.53
N PHE A 136 5.52 5.93 -12.12
CA PHE A 136 5.96 4.73 -11.41
C PHE A 136 6.94 5.03 -10.27
N LEU A 137 7.96 5.85 -10.51
CA LEU A 137 8.93 6.22 -9.48
C LEU A 137 8.28 7.03 -8.35
N LYS A 138 7.36 7.94 -8.70
CA LYS A 138 6.55 8.68 -7.72
C LYS A 138 5.68 7.75 -6.88
N PHE A 139 5.04 6.76 -7.50
CA PHE A 139 4.26 5.73 -6.80
C PHE A 139 5.13 4.93 -5.83
N LEU A 140 6.27 4.41 -6.27
CA LEU A 140 7.17 3.61 -5.44
C LEU A 140 7.60 4.37 -4.17
N LEU A 141 8.04 5.63 -4.31
CA LEU A 141 8.47 6.45 -3.18
C LEU A 141 7.33 6.87 -2.25
N ASN A 142 6.08 6.78 -2.71
CA ASN A 142 4.88 7.09 -1.93
C ASN A 142 4.02 5.87 -1.61
N HIS A 143 4.57 4.67 -1.80
CA HIS A 143 3.83 3.42 -1.66
C HIS A 143 3.14 3.32 -0.27
N PRO A 144 1.90 2.82 -0.17
CA PRO A 144 1.14 2.77 1.09
C PRO A 144 1.88 2.13 2.27
N THR A 145 2.70 1.10 2.01
CA THR A 145 3.53 0.44 3.04
C THR A 145 4.50 1.40 3.75
N LEU A 146 4.90 2.51 3.09
CA LEU A 146 5.85 3.51 3.60
C LEU A 146 5.14 4.67 4.33
N LYS A 147 3.81 4.63 4.41
CA LYS A 147 2.99 5.70 5.00
C LYS A 147 2.34 5.20 6.29
N SER A 148 2.13 6.09 7.25
CA SER A 148 1.35 5.78 8.45
C SER A 148 -0.10 5.47 8.10
N ALA A 149 -0.80 4.77 8.99
CA ALA A 149 -2.24 4.50 8.88
C ALA A 149 -3.06 5.76 8.58
N GLY A 150 -2.83 6.83 9.34
CA GLY A 150 -3.49 8.12 9.13
C GLY A 150 -3.29 8.67 7.72
N ARG A 151 -2.07 8.60 7.18
CA ARG A 151 -1.76 9.05 5.81
C ARG A 151 -2.41 8.17 4.74
N ARG A 152 -2.47 6.85 4.94
CA ARG A 152 -3.18 5.95 4.01
C ARG A 152 -4.67 6.25 3.97
N LYS A 153 -5.29 6.49 5.13
CA LYS A 153 -6.69 6.90 5.23
C LYS A 153 -6.93 8.25 4.53
N ALA A 154 -6.08 9.24 4.78
CA ALA A 154 -6.17 10.54 4.12
C ALA A 154 -6.09 10.39 2.59
N LEU A 155 -5.09 9.65 2.08
CA LEU A 155 -4.98 9.37 0.64
C LEU A 155 -6.25 8.74 0.06
N MET A 156 -6.84 7.75 0.74
CA MET A 156 -8.07 7.12 0.25
C MET A 156 -9.26 8.09 0.25
N ARG A 157 -9.35 8.98 1.25
CA ARG A 157 -10.35 10.05 1.27
C ARG A 157 -10.11 11.04 0.13
N ASP A 158 -8.88 11.51 -0.04
CA ASP A 158 -8.53 12.51 -1.04
C ASP A 158 -8.77 11.95 -2.47
N ILE A 159 -8.49 10.67 -2.71
CA ILE A 159 -8.86 9.98 -3.97
C ILE A 159 -10.38 10.03 -4.20
N GLN A 160 -11.18 9.84 -3.15
CA GLN A 160 -12.64 9.82 -3.27
C GLN A 160 -13.21 11.22 -3.46
N GLU A 161 -12.65 12.23 -2.80
CA GLU A 161 -13.00 13.64 -3.00
C GLU A 161 -12.65 14.08 -4.43
N ALA A 162 -11.48 13.70 -4.93
CA ALA A 162 -11.10 13.96 -6.31
C ALA A 162 -12.06 13.30 -7.31
N ILE A 163 -12.43 12.03 -7.11
CA ILE A 163 -13.43 11.35 -7.97
C ILE A 163 -14.79 12.04 -7.92
N ALA A 164 -15.20 12.56 -6.76
CA ALA A 164 -16.47 13.27 -6.61
C ALA A 164 -16.49 14.64 -7.29
N GLY A 165 -15.33 15.28 -7.46
CA GLY A 165 -15.17 16.57 -8.14
C GLY A 165 -14.95 16.48 -9.64
N MET A 166 -14.79 15.27 -10.20
CA MET A 166 -14.58 15.04 -11.62
C MET A 166 -15.86 15.21 -12.44
N ASP A 167 -15.70 15.61 -13.71
CA ASP A 167 -16.79 15.53 -14.67
C ASP A 167 -17.16 14.07 -15.01
N GLU A 168 -18.26 13.87 -15.73
CA GLU A 168 -18.76 12.53 -16.04
C GLU A 168 -17.76 11.70 -16.88
N ALA A 169 -17.02 12.34 -17.79
CA ALA A 169 -16.09 11.67 -18.68
C ALA A 169 -14.81 11.24 -17.93
N GLU A 170 -14.30 12.08 -17.04
CA GLU A 170 -13.19 11.80 -16.14
C GLU A 170 -13.55 10.72 -15.13
N SER A 171 -14.70 10.85 -14.48
CA SER A 171 -15.19 9.86 -13.52
C SER A 171 -15.36 8.49 -14.19
N ARG A 172 -15.90 8.44 -15.41
CA ARG A 172 -16.02 7.20 -16.18
C ARG A 172 -14.65 6.58 -16.50
N ARG A 173 -13.65 7.39 -16.89
CA ARG A 173 -12.27 6.91 -17.14
C ARG A 173 -11.65 6.33 -15.87
N VAL A 174 -11.78 7.01 -14.73
CA VAL A 174 -11.30 6.52 -13.43
C VAL A 174 -11.98 5.20 -13.07
N MET A 175 -13.30 5.12 -13.18
CA MET A 175 -14.05 3.90 -12.84
C MET A 175 -13.74 2.72 -13.78
N GLN A 176 -13.43 2.99 -15.05
CA GLN A 176 -12.91 1.98 -15.97
C GLN A 176 -11.54 1.46 -15.53
N SER A 177 -10.62 2.35 -15.12
CA SER A 177 -9.32 1.95 -14.55
C SER A 177 -9.48 1.13 -13.27
N VAL A 178 -10.40 1.52 -12.38
CA VAL A 178 -10.73 0.75 -11.17
C VAL A 178 -11.30 -0.62 -11.54
N GLY A 179 -12.13 -0.71 -12.60
CA GLY A 179 -12.69 -1.96 -13.11
C GLY A 179 -11.64 -2.97 -13.60
N LYS A 180 -10.45 -2.51 -14.02
CA LYS A 180 -9.34 -3.36 -14.45
C LYS A 180 -8.56 -3.99 -13.29
N ILE A 181 -8.78 -3.53 -12.05
CA ILE A 181 -8.06 -4.04 -10.88
C ILE A 181 -8.47 -5.49 -10.63
N ARG A 182 -7.48 -6.39 -10.71
CA ARG A 182 -7.69 -7.80 -10.43
C ARG A 182 -8.00 -7.99 -8.94
N MET A 183 -9.25 -8.30 -8.63
CA MET A 183 -9.65 -8.66 -7.28
C MET A 183 -9.21 -10.10 -6.97
N THR A 184 -8.43 -10.30 -5.92
CA THR A 184 -8.03 -11.64 -5.45
C THR A 184 -9.22 -12.46 -4.94
N ARG A 185 -10.32 -11.80 -4.56
CA ARG A 185 -11.54 -12.43 -4.00
C ARG A 185 -12.76 -12.14 -4.88
N ARG A 186 -13.30 -13.18 -5.55
CA ARG A 186 -14.52 -13.11 -6.40
C ARG A 186 -15.75 -12.53 -5.68
N SER A 187 -15.84 -12.68 -4.34
CA SER A 187 -16.92 -12.10 -3.54
C SER A 187 -16.34 -11.43 -2.30
N TRP A 188 -15.75 -10.26 -2.50
CA TRP A 188 -15.15 -9.45 -1.44
C TRP A 188 -16.11 -9.16 -0.27
N ARG A 189 -17.43 -9.17 -0.52
CA ARG A 189 -18.50 -8.95 0.46
C ARG A 189 -18.53 -9.96 1.60
N ARG A 190 -17.91 -11.14 1.47
CA ARG A 190 -17.92 -12.18 2.52
C ARG A 190 -17.16 -11.78 3.77
N GLU A 191 -16.03 -11.08 3.62
CA GLU A 191 -15.17 -10.73 4.75
C GLU A 191 -15.71 -9.56 5.60
N PRO A 192 -16.22 -8.45 5.00
CA PRO A 192 -16.93 -7.40 5.71
C PRO A 192 -18.08 -7.89 6.59
N ARG A 193 -18.78 -8.97 6.18
CA ARG A 193 -19.84 -9.56 6.99
C ARG A 193 -19.32 -10.08 8.32
N LYS A 194 -18.07 -10.50 8.44
CA LYS A 194 -17.53 -11.03 9.70
C LYS A 194 -17.17 -9.93 10.70
N VAL A 195 -16.99 -8.70 10.25
CA VAL A 195 -16.61 -7.56 11.09
C VAL A 195 -17.84 -6.69 11.39
N PRO A 196 -18.29 -6.54 12.66
CA PRO A 196 -19.55 -5.90 13.00
C PRO A 196 -19.77 -4.50 12.39
N LEU A 197 -18.76 -3.62 12.39
CA LEU A 197 -18.89 -2.28 11.82
C LEU A 197 -18.96 -2.32 10.28
N MET A 198 -18.11 -3.11 9.65
CA MET A 198 -18.12 -3.28 8.19
C MET A 198 -19.44 -3.89 7.71
N ARG A 199 -20.01 -4.83 8.49
CA ARG A 199 -21.34 -5.38 8.26
C ARG A 199 -22.41 -4.29 8.24
N LYS A 200 -22.39 -3.35 9.20
CA LYS A 200 -23.34 -2.22 9.22
C LYS A 200 -23.23 -1.35 7.97
N VAL A 201 -22.02 -1.02 7.56
CA VAL A 201 -21.78 -0.23 6.32
C VAL A 201 -22.25 -1.00 5.08
N LEU A 202 -22.05 -2.32 5.05
CA LEU A 202 -22.44 -3.19 3.93
C LEU A 202 -23.97 -3.21 3.74
N TYR A 203 -24.73 -3.17 4.83
CA TYR A 203 -26.20 -3.27 4.85
C TYR A 203 -26.91 -1.93 5.13
N PHE A 204 -26.16 -0.83 5.17
CA PHE A 204 -26.72 0.48 5.49
C PHE A 204 -27.82 0.86 4.49
N GLY A 205 -29.00 1.21 5.00
CA GLY A 205 -30.14 1.64 4.20
C GLY A 205 -31.05 0.52 3.67
N GLN A 206 -30.81 -0.76 3.98
CA GLN A 206 -31.65 -1.88 3.50
C GLN A 206 -32.90 -2.20 4.36
N GLY A 207 -33.24 -1.35 5.34
CA GLY A 207 -34.26 -1.64 6.37
C GLY A 207 -35.62 -0.91 6.24
N GLY A 208 -35.92 -0.22 5.12
CA GLY A 208 -37.16 0.56 4.96
C GLY A 208 -38.09 0.00 3.87
N LYS A 209 -39.40 -0.05 4.15
CA LYS A 209 -40.47 -0.66 3.31
C LYS A 209 -40.67 -0.02 1.91
N THR A 210 -39.95 1.04 1.54
CA THR A 210 -40.17 1.79 0.29
C THR A 210 -38.87 2.27 -0.38
N HIS A 211 -37.80 1.47 -0.40
CA HIS A 211 -36.56 1.88 -1.07
C HIS A 211 -35.93 0.83 -1.97
N THR A 212 -35.90 1.13 -3.26
CA THR A 212 -34.89 0.70 -4.25
C THR A 212 -33.49 1.19 -3.83
N LYS A 213 -32.89 0.63 -2.77
CA LYS A 213 -31.52 0.97 -2.34
C LYS A 213 -30.53 -0.09 -2.82
N GLN A 214 -29.84 0.23 -3.92
CA GLN A 214 -28.79 -0.57 -4.55
C GLN A 214 -27.69 -0.99 -3.55
N GLY A 215 -27.76 -2.23 -3.06
CA GLY A 215 -26.67 -2.83 -2.30
C GLY A 215 -25.36 -2.87 -3.09
N TYR A 216 -24.24 -3.13 -2.41
CA TYR A 216 -22.96 -3.35 -3.10
C TYR A 216 -23.02 -4.66 -3.89
N ASP A 217 -22.69 -4.62 -5.19
CA ASP A 217 -22.35 -5.80 -5.96
C ASP A 217 -20.89 -6.25 -5.71
N THR A 218 -20.37 -7.20 -6.48
CA THR A 218 -19.01 -7.75 -6.30
C THR A 218 -17.93 -7.05 -7.13
N THR A 219 -18.23 -5.95 -7.80
CA THR A 219 -17.27 -5.22 -8.65
C THR A 219 -16.24 -4.45 -7.82
N ALA A 220 -15.09 -4.13 -8.45
CA ALA A 220 -14.04 -3.28 -7.89
C ALA A 220 -14.55 -1.86 -7.57
N ALA A 221 -15.39 -1.32 -8.46
CA ALA A 221 -16.08 -0.05 -8.28
C ALA A 221 -16.89 -0.02 -6.98
N GLN A 222 -17.66 -1.07 -6.72
CA GLN A 222 -18.45 -1.18 -5.50
C GLN A 222 -17.59 -1.41 -4.26
N LEU A 223 -16.46 -2.12 -4.37
CA LEU A 223 -15.51 -2.20 -3.26
C LEU A 223 -14.90 -0.83 -2.93
N LEU A 224 -14.53 -0.02 -3.93
CA LEU A 224 -14.04 1.34 -3.71
C LEU A 224 -15.10 2.22 -3.03
N ARG A 225 -16.36 2.14 -3.47
CA ARG A 225 -17.51 2.81 -2.83
C ARG A 225 -17.71 2.33 -1.39
N PHE A 226 -17.55 1.04 -1.13
CA PHE A 226 -17.65 0.48 0.21
C PHE A 226 -16.54 1.00 1.13
N ILE A 227 -15.29 1.03 0.65
CA ILE A 227 -14.14 1.59 1.38
C ILE A 227 -14.40 3.06 1.75
N ARG A 228 -14.92 3.85 0.80
CA ARG A 228 -15.35 5.25 1.04
C ARG A 228 -16.33 5.33 2.20
N ASN A 229 -17.44 4.63 2.07
CA ASN A 229 -18.53 4.70 3.04
C ASN A 229 -18.05 4.22 4.41
N PHE A 230 -17.20 3.19 4.45
CA PHE A 230 -16.58 2.76 5.70
C PHE A 230 -15.74 3.88 6.33
N TYR A 231 -14.84 4.51 5.58
CA TYR A 231 -14.02 5.59 6.13
C TYR A 231 -14.83 6.81 6.59
N ALA A 232 -15.89 7.18 5.87
CA ALA A 232 -16.82 8.24 6.27
C ALA A 232 -17.49 7.96 7.63
N HIS A 233 -17.75 6.69 7.95
CA HIS A 233 -18.40 6.29 9.21
C HIS A 233 -17.42 5.88 10.33
N THR A 234 -16.10 5.81 10.07
CA THR A 234 -15.06 5.46 11.07
C THR A 234 -14.59 6.62 11.95
N GLY A 235 -15.22 7.80 11.87
CA GLY A 235 -14.82 9.00 12.61
C GLY A 235 -15.51 9.20 13.97
N GLY A 236 -16.60 8.48 14.26
CA GLY A 236 -17.37 8.65 15.50
C GLY A 236 -17.10 7.55 16.53
N ARG A 237 -16.96 7.90 17.81
CA ARG A 237 -17.10 6.95 18.94
C ARG A 237 -18.50 6.33 18.84
N THR A 238 -18.60 5.14 18.27
CA THR A 238 -19.85 4.38 18.24
C THR A 238 -19.91 3.50 19.49
N THR A 239 -20.34 4.10 20.60
CA THR A 239 -20.86 3.37 21.78
C THR A 239 -22.19 2.77 21.39
N TYR A 240 -22.30 1.45 21.38
CA TYR A 240 -23.57 0.78 21.06
C TYR A 240 -24.30 0.26 22.31
N LEU A 241 -23.60 0.11 23.44
CA LEU A 241 -24.11 -0.39 24.71
C LEU A 241 -23.24 0.13 25.85
N PRO A 242 -23.75 0.23 27.10
CA PRO A 242 -22.90 0.40 28.27
C PRO A 242 -21.85 -0.72 28.28
N GLY A 243 -20.56 -0.37 28.17
CA GLY A 243 -19.44 -1.31 28.31
C GLY A 243 -18.96 -2.05 27.05
N ARG A 244 -19.44 -1.76 25.82
CA ARG A 244 -18.85 -2.34 24.59
C ARG A 244 -18.52 -1.29 23.52
N HIS A 245 -17.24 -0.96 23.39
CA HIS A 245 -16.69 -0.20 22.28
C HIS A 245 -16.46 -1.13 21.07
N LEU A 246 -17.05 -0.82 19.91
CA LEU A 246 -16.95 -1.67 18.71
C LEU A 246 -15.70 -1.38 17.85
N MET A 247 -15.10 -0.21 17.98
CA MET A 247 -13.73 0.13 17.58
C MET A 247 -13.25 1.25 18.51
N ILE A 248 -12.04 1.12 19.05
CA ILE A 248 -11.54 2.03 20.08
C ILE A 248 -10.88 3.27 19.46
N SER A 249 -10.44 3.19 18.20
CA SER A 249 -9.76 4.30 17.52
C SER A 249 -9.90 4.28 15.99
N MET A 250 -9.72 5.45 15.36
CA MET A 250 -9.63 5.59 13.90
C MET A 250 -8.51 4.72 13.28
N LEU A 251 -7.47 4.43 14.06
CA LEU A 251 -6.37 3.55 13.68
C LEU A 251 -6.85 2.10 13.48
N GLU A 252 -7.72 1.61 14.37
CA GLU A 252 -8.22 0.24 14.30
C GLU A 252 -9.05 -0.02 13.05
N GLY A 253 -9.91 0.94 12.66
CA GLY A 253 -10.70 0.83 11.43
C GLY A 253 -9.83 0.84 10.17
N GLU A 254 -8.77 1.65 10.12
CA GLU A 254 -7.82 1.65 9.01
C GLU A 254 -7.06 0.33 8.91
N LEU A 255 -6.58 -0.19 10.04
CA LEU A 255 -5.84 -1.45 10.06
C LEU A 255 -6.74 -2.63 9.67
N ALA A 256 -8.02 -2.62 10.07
CA ALA A 256 -8.98 -3.63 9.65
C ALA A 256 -9.24 -3.60 8.13
N MET A 257 -9.39 -2.40 7.55
CA MET A 257 -9.52 -2.23 6.10
C MET A 257 -8.25 -2.67 5.36
N SER A 258 -7.09 -2.25 5.85
CA SER A 258 -5.79 -2.65 5.33
C SER A 258 -5.57 -4.16 5.40
N HIS A 259 -5.99 -4.82 6.47
CA HIS A 259 -5.88 -6.27 6.57
C HIS A 259 -6.73 -7.00 5.53
N LEU A 260 -7.97 -6.54 5.30
CA LEU A 260 -8.91 -7.25 4.43
C LEU A 260 -8.75 -6.91 2.95
N PHE A 261 -8.26 -5.70 2.65
CA PHE A 261 -8.28 -5.12 1.30
C PHE A 261 -6.97 -4.43 0.90
N SER A 262 -5.84 -4.67 1.58
CA SER A 262 -4.53 -4.11 1.21
C SER A 262 -4.19 -4.27 -0.26
N ASP A 263 -4.40 -5.47 -0.81
CA ASP A 263 -4.00 -5.80 -2.18
C ASP A 263 -4.82 -4.98 -3.16
N PHE A 264 -6.14 -4.92 -2.93
CA PHE A 264 -7.03 -4.08 -3.71
C PHE A 264 -6.66 -2.60 -3.59
N MET A 265 -6.42 -2.09 -2.38
CA MET A 265 -6.10 -0.67 -2.17
C MET A 265 -4.76 -0.29 -2.80
N ALA A 266 -3.74 -1.14 -2.68
CA ALA A 266 -2.43 -0.90 -3.27
C ALA A 266 -2.51 -0.91 -4.81
N GLU A 267 -3.22 -1.88 -5.37
CA GLU A 267 -3.46 -1.99 -6.81
C GLU A 267 -4.35 -0.87 -7.34
N ALA A 268 -5.33 -0.41 -6.55
CA ALA A 268 -6.15 0.74 -6.90
C ALA A 268 -5.33 2.00 -6.96
N ILE A 269 -4.52 2.28 -5.94
CA ILE A 269 -3.63 3.44 -5.94
C ILE A 269 -2.64 3.34 -7.11
N TYR A 270 -2.09 2.16 -7.36
CA TYR A 270 -1.16 1.96 -8.48
C TYR A 270 -1.85 2.23 -9.83
N GLY A 271 -3.02 1.62 -10.07
CA GLY A 271 -3.80 1.83 -11.29
C GLY A 271 -4.20 3.29 -11.50
N LEU A 272 -4.68 3.95 -10.44
CA LEU A 272 -5.04 5.37 -10.49
C LEU A 272 -3.82 6.25 -10.82
N VAL A 273 -2.69 6.05 -10.13
CA VAL A 273 -1.46 6.83 -10.41
C VAL A 273 -0.98 6.60 -11.84
N MET A 274 -0.99 5.34 -12.31
CA MET A 274 -0.46 4.99 -13.62
C MET A 274 -1.37 5.47 -14.76
N ASP A 275 -2.67 5.23 -14.66
CA ASP A 275 -3.62 5.48 -15.74
C ASP A 275 -4.09 6.93 -15.77
N THR A 276 -4.23 7.56 -14.61
CA THR A 276 -4.88 8.88 -14.48
C THR A 276 -3.95 9.96 -13.94
N GLY A 277 -2.76 9.60 -13.46
CA GLY A 277 -1.83 10.55 -12.86
C GLY A 277 -2.24 11.05 -11.48
N MET A 278 -3.36 10.57 -10.92
CA MET A 278 -3.82 10.89 -9.58
C MET A 278 -2.80 10.45 -8.54
N HIS A 279 -2.10 11.42 -7.94
CA HIS A 279 -1.20 11.18 -6.82
C HIS A 279 -1.66 12.05 -5.64
N GLY A 280 -1.88 11.45 -4.47
CA GLY A 280 -2.04 12.25 -3.25
C GLY A 280 -0.78 13.08 -3.01
N GLN A 281 -0.96 14.29 -2.47
CA GLN A 281 0.15 15.20 -2.13
C GLN A 281 1.04 14.61 -1.03
#